data_AF-A0A942GUP6-F1
#
_entry.id   AF-A0A942GUP6-F1
#
_cell.length_a   1.000
_cell.length_b   1.000
_cell.length_c   1.000
_cell.angle_alpha   90.00
_cell.angle_beta   90.00
_cell.angle_gamma   90.00
#
_symmetry.space_group_name_H-M   'P 1'
#
loop_
_entity.id
_entity.type
_entity.pdbx_description
1 polymer ?
#
loop_
_entity_poly.entity_id
_entity_poly.type
_entity_poly.pdbx_seq_one_letter_code
_entity_poly.pdbx_strand_id
1 'polypeptide(L)'
;MGFKLNSFGQLVLVLLAVGLCGCHKDDAASDSGSVQGSSAQAVQSQEQQDRAEDAKDFAEGQEARQWLAADDHVLFKVSKEVVSQITESLYTAGAPEVRMCKCETIKEMGNKTFGGELVAKLPTDAATRKAVFDAINVVRAKADDDPDKDKGQEYISFGLD
;
A
#
# COMPACT_ATOMS: atom_id res chain seq x y z
N MET A 1 -31.42 36.84 -3.98
CA MET A 1 -30.95 35.95 -5.08
C MET A 1 -30.27 34.76 -4.43
N GLY A 2 -30.69 33.51 -4.56
CA GLY A 2 -31.78 33.00 -5.40
C GLY A 2 -31.37 31.84 -6.32
N PHE A 3 -30.52 30.91 -5.85
CA PHE A 3 -30.22 29.68 -6.58
C PHE A 3 -30.76 28.46 -5.84
N LYS A 4 -31.65 27.75 -6.54
CA LYS A 4 -32.21 26.44 -6.22
C LYS A 4 -31.93 25.53 -7.43
N LEU A 5 -32.11 24.23 -7.24
CA LEU A 5 -32.06 23.16 -8.25
C LEU A 5 -30.61 22.77 -8.66
N ASN A 6 -30.29 21.50 -8.94
CA ASN A 6 -31.19 20.38 -9.24
C ASN A 6 -30.75 19.03 -8.63
N SER A 7 -31.75 18.17 -8.38
CA SER A 7 -31.57 16.76 -8.03
C SER A 7 -31.83 15.89 -9.26
N PHE A 8 -30.79 15.23 -9.77
CA PHE A 8 -30.83 14.07 -10.67
C PHE A 8 -29.50 13.32 -10.45
N GLY A 9 -29.40 12.01 -10.26
CA GLY A 9 -30.43 10.98 -10.34
C GLY A 9 -30.09 9.92 -11.37
N GLN A 10 -29.17 9.00 -11.06
CA GLN A 10 -29.11 7.71 -11.76
C GLN A 10 -28.48 6.60 -10.93
N LEU A 11 -29.33 5.66 -10.50
CA LEU A 11 -28.98 4.39 -9.92
C LEU A 11 -28.58 3.44 -11.08
N VAL A 12 -27.31 3.07 -11.19
CA VAL A 12 -26.86 2.07 -12.19
C VAL A 12 -26.66 0.73 -11.50
N LEU A 13 -27.67 -0.13 -11.60
CA LEU A 13 -27.69 -1.47 -11.04
C LEU A 13 -27.25 -2.46 -12.14
N VAL A 14 -26.01 -2.95 -12.07
CA VAL A 14 -25.49 -3.95 -13.02
C VAL A 14 -25.67 -5.35 -12.44
N LEU A 15 -26.64 -6.08 -12.99
CA LEU A 15 -26.86 -7.51 -12.77
C LEU A 15 -26.20 -8.31 -13.91
N LEU A 16 -25.13 -9.06 -13.63
CA LEU A 16 -24.56 -10.13 -14.46
C LEU A 16 -23.53 -10.91 -13.64
N ALA A 17 -23.40 -12.24 -13.71
CA ALA A 17 -24.31 -13.31 -14.09
C ALA A 17 -23.80 -14.63 -13.47
N VAL A 18 -24.67 -15.63 -13.31
CA VAL A 18 -24.31 -16.93 -12.69
C VAL A 18 -23.47 -17.78 -13.65
N GLY A 19 -22.32 -18.25 -13.18
CA GLY A 19 -21.51 -19.29 -13.83
C GLY A 19 -21.44 -20.55 -12.96
N LEU A 20 -22.08 -21.64 -13.41
CA LEU A 20 -22.13 -22.94 -12.75
C LEU A 20 -21.24 -23.97 -13.48
N CYS A 21 -20.87 -25.02 -12.74
CA CYS A 21 -20.41 -26.33 -13.21
C CYS A 21 -18.91 -26.48 -13.59
N GLY A 22 -18.28 -27.55 -13.07
CA GLY A 22 -16.88 -27.87 -13.34
C GLY A 22 -16.23 -28.96 -12.48
N CYS A 23 -16.96 -29.96 -11.97
CA CYS A 23 -16.35 -31.11 -11.28
C CYS A 23 -15.71 -32.08 -12.30
N HIS A 24 -14.51 -32.60 -12.02
CA HIS A 24 -13.89 -33.76 -12.70
C HIS A 24 -13.03 -34.62 -11.75
N LYS A 25 -12.76 -35.87 -12.17
CA LYS A 25 -12.24 -37.02 -11.42
C LYS A 25 -11.45 -37.98 -12.34
N ASP A 26 -10.64 -38.93 -11.86
CA ASP A 26 -10.12 -39.08 -10.48
C ASP A 26 -8.66 -38.57 -10.40
N ASP A 27 -7.54 -39.30 -10.54
CA ASP A 27 -7.24 -40.75 -10.54
C ASP A 27 -5.84 -40.99 -9.92
N ALA A 28 -5.48 -42.24 -9.62
CA ALA A 28 -4.47 -42.54 -8.61
C ALA A 28 -3.00 -42.78 -9.07
N ALA A 29 -2.10 -42.68 -8.07
CA ALA A 29 -0.87 -43.47 -7.87
C ALA A 29 0.38 -43.30 -8.77
N SER A 30 1.47 -42.84 -8.13
CA SER A 30 2.89 -43.27 -8.22
C SER A 30 3.78 -42.07 -7.87
N ASP A 31 5.01 -42.14 -7.40
CA ASP A 31 5.87 -43.08 -6.68
C ASP A 31 7.21 -42.30 -6.53
N SER A 32 7.95 -42.53 -5.44
CA SER A 32 9.38 -42.27 -5.21
C SER A 32 10.14 -41.07 -5.86
N GLY A 33 10.83 -40.27 -5.02
CA GLY A 33 11.78 -39.22 -5.45
C GLY A 33 11.81 -38.00 -4.51
N SER A 34 12.37 -38.08 -3.30
CA SER A 34 13.80 -37.92 -2.99
C SER A 34 14.35 -36.48 -3.16
N VAL A 35 14.82 -35.91 -2.05
CA VAL A 35 15.67 -34.71 -1.87
C VAL A 35 15.34 -33.39 -2.60
N GLN A 36 14.69 -32.45 -1.89
CA GLN A 36 15.19 -31.04 -1.72
C GLN A 36 14.30 -30.21 -0.76
N GLY A 37 14.31 -30.55 0.53
CA GLY A 37 13.61 -29.79 1.58
C GLY A 37 14.55 -28.89 2.40
N SER A 38 14.94 -27.71 1.87
CA SER A 38 15.64 -26.67 2.65
C SER A 38 15.41 -25.23 2.17
N SER A 39 15.11 -24.98 0.90
CA SER A 39 14.94 -23.60 0.38
C SER A 39 13.57 -22.97 0.68
N ALA A 40 12.48 -23.76 0.66
CA ALA A 40 11.13 -23.24 0.85
C ALA A 40 10.86 -22.66 2.25
N GLN A 41 11.41 -23.28 3.32
CA GLN A 41 11.22 -22.78 4.69
C GLN A 41 11.97 -21.47 4.97
N ALA A 42 13.15 -21.27 4.35
CA ALA A 42 13.91 -20.03 4.52
C ALA A 42 13.18 -18.83 3.90
N VAL A 43 12.65 -18.99 2.67
CA VAL A 43 11.89 -17.92 1.98
C VAL A 43 10.62 -17.56 2.74
N GLN A 44 9.84 -18.56 3.19
CA GLN A 44 8.63 -18.29 4.00
C GLN A 44 8.94 -17.54 5.30
N SER A 45 10.05 -17.88 5.96
CA SER A 45 10.46 -17.20 7.21
C SER A 45 10.76 -15.71 6.96
N GLN A 46 11.40 -15.38 5.83
CA GLN A 46 11.71 -14.00 5.47
C GLN A 46 10.45 -13.22 5.06
N GLU A 47 9.60 -13.75 4.16
CA GLU A 47 8.36 -13.09 3.74
C GLU A 47 7.34 -12.89 4.88
N GLN A 48 7.45 -13.67 5.97
CA GLN A 48 6.68 -13.48 7.19
C GLN A 48 7.30 -12.42 8.12
N GLN A 49 8.63 -12.32 8.16
CA GLN A 49 9.34 -11.28 8.89
C GLN A 49 9.08 -9.90 8.26
N ASP A 50 9.30 -9.76 6.95
CA ASP A 50 9.08 -8.50 6.21
C ASP A 50 7.66 -7.96 6.47
N ARG A 51 6.64 -8.85 6.38
CA ARG A 51 5.23 -8.50 6.68
C ARG A 51 4.99 -8.10 8.13
N ALA A 52 5.75 -8.64 9.09
CA ALA A 52 5.63 -8.28 10.50
C ALA A 52 6.29 -6.93 10.80
N GLU A 53 7.40 -6.61 10.11
CA GLU A 53 8.06 -5.31 10.19
C GLU A 53 7.19 -4.21 9.54
N ASP A 54 6.66 -4.43 8.33
CA ASP A 54 5.69 -3.53 7.68
C ASP A 54 4.49 -3.22 8.58
N ALA A 55 3.90 -4.25 9.19
CA ALA A 55 2.73 -4.10 10.05
C ALA A 55 3.05 -3.37 11.36
N LYS A 56 4.25 -3.56 11.92
CA LYS A 56 4.73 -2.83 13.11
C LYS A 56 4.97 -1.36 12.78
N ASP A 57 5.71 -1.09 11.72
CA ASP A 57 6.03 0.28 11.30
C ASP A 57 4.76 1.06 10.92
N PHE A 58 3.80 0.40 10.28
CA PHE A 58 2.46 0.97 10.06
C PHE A 58 1.75 1.27 11.39
N ALA A 59 1.73 0.33 12.33
CA ALA A 59 1.05 0.51 13.63
C ALA A 59 1.63 1.65 14.48
N GLU A 60 2.96 1.82 14.45
CA GLU A 60 3.70 2.90 15.14
C GLU A 60 3.65 4.24 14.38
N GLY A 61 3.36 4.22 13.08
CA GLY A 61 3.26 5.40 12.21
C GLY A 61 2.08 6.32 12.53
N GLN A 62 2.21 7.59 12.14
CA GLN A 62 1.17 8.62 12.29
C GLN A 62 0.40 8.80 10.97
N GLU A 63 -0.89 9.14 11.01
CA GLU A 63 -1.67 9.39 9.78
C GLU A 63 -1.03 10.52 8.95
N ALA A 64 -0.80 10.25 7.65
CA ALA A 64 0.09 11.06 6.83
C ALA A 64 -0.39 12.50 6.65
N ARG A 65 -1.70 12.75 6.48
CA ARG A 65 -2.24 14.12 6.37
C ARG A 65 -2.08 14.89 7.67
N GLN A 66 -2.33 14.26 8.82
CA GLN A 66 -2.09 14.88 10.14
C GLN A 66 -0.62 15.22 10.37
N TRP A 67 0.29 14.31 10.03
CA TRP A 67 1.73 14.55 10.13
C TRP A 67 2.19 15.71 9.22
N LEU A 68 1.74 15.70 7.96
CA LEU A 68 2.00 16.76 7.00
C LEU A 68 1.33 18.10 7.36
N ALA A 69 0.25 18.11 8.14
CA ALA A 69 -0.39 19.34 8.60
C ALA A 69 0.44 20.10 9.66
N ALA A 70 1.37 19.43 10.35
CA ALA A 70 2.26 20.07 11.31
C ALA A 70 3.45 20.78 10.64
N ASP A 71 4.17 21.63 11.38
CA ASP A 71 5.38 22.35 10.92
C ASP A 71 6.64 22.00 11.73
N ASP A 72 6.53 21.07 12.67
CA ASP A 72 7.61 20.54 13.51
C ASP A 72 8.35 19.36 12.89
N HIS A 73 8.09 19.02 11.63
CA HIS A 73 8.81 17.96 10.91
C HIS A 73 9.90 18.47 9.93
N VAL A 74 10.67 17.54 9.38
CA VAL A 74 11.63 17.66 8.28
C VAL A 74 11.54 16.44 7.34
N LEU A 75 11.90 16.65 6.08
CA LEU A 75 12.05 15.64 5.03
C LEU A 75 13.42 15.85 4.36
N PHE A 76 14.05 14.79 3.85
CA PHE A 76 15.45 14.87 3.36
C PHE A 76 15.55 15.10 1.85
N LYS A 77 15.35 14.06 1.01
CA LYS A 77 15.40 14.23 -0.47
C LYS A 77 14.11 14.78 -1.08
N VAL A 78 12.97 14.67 -0.41
CA VAL A 78 11.63 14.97 -0.97
C VAL A 78 10.98 16.19 -0.29
N SER A 79 10.29 17.05 -1.06
CA SER A 79 9.58 18.21 -0.50
C SER A 79 8.23 17.83 0.13
N LYS A 80 7.80 18.60 1.14
CA LYS A 80 6.48 18.47 1.79
C LYS A 80 5.32 18.48 0.78
N GLU A 81 5.43 19.27 -0.28
CA GLU A 81 4.44 19.32 -1.36
C GLU A 81 4.38 17.98 -2.14
N VAL A 82 5.53 17.43 -2.53
CA VAL A 82 5.58 16.15 -3.26
C VAL A 82 5.05 15.01 -2.38
N VAL A 83 5.44 14.93 -1.10
CA VAL A 83 4.90 13.91 -0.17
C VAL A 83 3.38 14.06 0.01
N SER A 84 2.88 15.30 0.05
CA SER A 84 1.43 15.57 0.09
C SER A 84 0.73 15.09 -1.19
N GLN A 85 1.29 15.36 -2.37
CA GLN A 85 0.76 14.89 -3.64
C GLN A 85 0.74 13.36 -3.74
N ILE A 86 1.78 12.67 -3.24
CA ILE A 86 1.82 11.20 -3.18
C ILE A 86 0.73 10.68 -2.22
N THR A 87 0.61 11.27 -1.02
CA THR A 87 -0.41 10.93 -0.03
C THR A 87 -1.82 11.07 -0.60
N GLU A 88 -2.14 12.19 -1.25
CA GLU A 88 -3.45 12.42 -1.87
C GLU A 88 -3.69 11.49 -3.08
N SER A 89 -2.66 11.15 -3.85
CA SER A 89 -2.75 10.18 -4.95
C SER A 89 -3.15 8.79 -4.44
N LEU A 90 -2.52 8.33 -3.35
CA LEU A 90 -2.82 7.04 -2.70
C LEU A 90 -4.26 6.99 -2.15
N TYR A 91 -4.69 8.04 -1.44
CA TYR A 91 -6.08 8.14 -0.97
C TYR A 91 -7.08 8.22 -2.14
N THR A 92 -6.76 8.94 -3.22
CA THR A 92 -7.60 9.04 -4.43
C THR A 92 -7.71 7.71 -5.16
N ALA A 93 -6.63 6.92 -5.16
CA ALA A 93 -6.61 5.55 -5.67
C ALA A 93 -7.38 4.54 -4.79
N GLY A 94 -7.86 4.96 -3.61
CA GLY A 94 -8.68 4.15 -2.71
C GLY A 94 -7.90 3.40 -1.63
N ALA A 95 -6.69 3.84 -1.29
CA ALA A 95 -6.04 3.38 -0.06
C ALA A 95 -6.89 3.80 1.16
N PRO A 96 -7.34 2.87 2.04
CA PRO A 96 -8.15 3.20 3.20
C PRO A 96 -7.41 4.04 4.25
N GLU A 97 -6.09 3.93 4.34
CA GLU A 97 -5.26 4.62 5.33
C GLU A 97 -3.83 4.77 4.80
N VAL A 98 -3.23 5.95 4.98
CA VAL A 98 -1.84 6.25 4.63
C VAL A 98 -1.15 6.86 5.86
N ARG A 99 0.04 6.36 6.19
CA ARG A 99 0.81 6.77 7.38
C ARG A 99 2.22 7.21 7.02
N MET A 100 2.73 8.15 7.82
CA MET A 100 4.15 8.45 7.92
C MET A 100 4.75 7.51 8.96
N CYS A 101 5.72 6.71 8.53
CA CYS A 101 6.40 5.67 9.31
C CYS A 101 7.89 6.00 9.45
N LYS A 102 8.61 5.20 10.23
CA LYS A 102 10.03 5.42 10.57
C LYS A 102 10.28 6.87 11.04
N CYS A 103 9.45 7.33 11.98
CA CYS A 103 9.46 8.70 12.49
C CYS A 103 10.49 8.87 13.61
N GLU A 104 11.59 9.58 13.35
CA GLU A 104 12.67 9.81 14.32
C GLU A 104 12.72 11.26 14.82
N THR A 105 13.13 11.49 16.07
CA THR A 105 13.27 12.85 16.63
C THR A 105 14.71 13.34 16.56
N ILE A 106 14.98 14.36 15.75
CA ILE A 106 16.31 14.98 15.59
C ILE A 106 16.48 16.08 16.64
N LYS A 107 17.24 15.79 17.70
CA LYS A 107 17.44 16.70 18.85
C LYS A 107 18.22 17.95 18.45
N GLU A 108 19.24 17.80 17.60
CA GLU A 108 20.07 18.89 17.06
C GLU A 108 19.25 19.92 16.26
N MET A 109 18.09 19.54 15.73
CA MET A 109 17.18 20.42 14.99
C MET A 109 16.02 20.94 15.87
N GLY A 110 16.21 20.99 17.20
CA GLY A 110 15.20 21.51 18.13
C GLY A 110 14.07 20.53 18.43
N ASN A 111 14.37 19.22 18.40
CA ASN A 111 13.40 18.12 18.54
C ASN A 111 12.38 18.04 17.39
N LYS A 112 12.77 18.41 16.17
CA LYS A 112 11.96 18.19 14.97
C LYS A 112 11.86 16.70 14.65
N THR A 113 10.74 16.26 14.09
CA THR A 113 10.54 14.88 13.64
C THR A 113 10.95 14.70 12.18
N PHE A 114 11.55 13.57 11.84
CA PHE A 114 11.91 13.17 10.49
C PHE A 114 11.04 11.97 10.09
N GLY A 115 10.38 12.05 8.93
CA GLY A 115 9.59 10.95 8.38
C GLY A 115 10.40 10.22 7.31
N GLY A 116 10.79 8.97 7.59
CA GLY A 116 11.61 8.18 6.67
C GLY A 116 10.85 7.45 5.56
N GLU A 117 9.55 7.16 5.76
CA GLU A 117 8.80 6.30 4.85
C GLU A 117 7.29 6.61 4.86
N LEU A 118 6.67 6.58 3.68
CA LEU A 118 5.22 6.66 3.52
C LEU A 118 4.66 5.26 3.28
N VAL A 119 3.74 4.80 4.14
CA VAL A 119 3.14 3.46 4.05
C VAL A 119 1.63 3.56 3.87
N ALA A 120 1.11 2.96 2.80
CA ALA A 120 -0.31 2.84 2.56
C ALA A 120 -0.81 1.43 2.89
N LYS A 121 -1.93 1.34 3.62
CA LYS A 121 -2.68 0.10 3.73
C LYS A 121 -3.35 -0.20 2.38
N LEU A 122 -3.23 -1.43 1.91
CA LEU A 122 -3.83 -1.83 0.64
C LEU A 122 -5.30 -2.26 0.83
N PRO A 123 -6.22 -1.86 -0.06
CA PRO A 123 -7.60 -2.33 -0.02
C PRO A 123 -7.69 -3.81 -0.42
N THR A 124 -8.81 -4.45 -0.05
CA THR A 124 -9.09 -5.86 -0.37
C THR A 124 -9.74 -6.07 -1.74
N ASP A 125 -10.36 -5.03 -2.31
CA ASP A 125 -10.88 -5.07 -3.68
C ASP A 125 -9.74 -5.01 -4.70
N ALA A 126 -9.72 -5.95 -5.65
CA ALA A 126 -8.61 -6.11 -6.59
C ALA A 126 -8.42 -4.93 -7.55
N ALA A 127 -9.51 -4.27 -7.98
CA ALA A 127 -9.42 -3.13 -8.91
C ALA A 127 -8.87 -1.89 -8.20
N THR A 128 -9.38 -1.60 -7.00
CA THR A 128 -8.92 -0.52 -6.13
C THR A 128 -7.48 -0.75 -5.70
N ARG A 129 -7.13 -1.99 -5.33
CA ARG A 129 -5.77 -2.40 -4.97
C ARG A 129 -4.79 -2.15 -6.11
N LYS A 130 -5.14 -2.57 -7.34
CA LYS A 130 -4.34 -2.27 -8.53
C LYS A 130 -4.16 -0.75 -8.73
N ALA A 131 -5.19 0.05 -8.52
CA ALA A 131 -5.09 1.51 -8.64
C ALA A 131 -4.08 2.11 -7.64
N VAL A 132 -3.99 1.58 -6.41
CA VAL A 132 -2.97 2.01 -5.44
C VAL A 132 -1.55 1.64 -5.88
N PHE A 133 -1.34 0.43 -6.44
CA PHE A 133 -0.06 0.05 -7.06
C PHE A 133 0.30 0.94 -8.26
N ASP A 134 -0.66 1.22 -9.14
CA ASP A 134 -0.45 2.10 -10.30
C ASP A 134 -0.05 3.51 -9.85
N ALA A 135 -0.71 4.03 -8.81
CA ALA A 135 -0.45 5.36 -8.24
C ALA A 135 0.97 5.48 -7.67
N ILE A 136 1.46 4.49 -6.92
CA ILE A 136 2.83 4.53 -6.35
C ILE A 136 3.90 4.21 -7.41
N ASN A 137 3.61 3.35 -8.38
CA ASN A 137 4.55 3.04 -9.45
C ASN A 137 4.80 4.23 -10.39
N VAL A 138 3.85 5.16 -10.53
CA VAL A 138 4.08 6.47 -11.18
C VAL A 138 5.05 7.36 -10.39
N VAL A 139 5.17 7.17 -9.08
CA VAL A 139 6.14 7.88 -8.23
C VAL A 139 7.50 7.21 -8.33
N ARG A 140 7.57 5.88 -8.18
CA ARG A 140 8.82 5.10 -8.34
C ARG A 140 9.48 5.33 -9.70
N ALA A 141 8.71 5.31 -10.79
CA ALA A 141 9.23 5.59 -12.13
C ALA A 141 9.80 7.01 -12.32
N LYS A 142 9.51 7.98 -11.42
CA LYS A 142 10.14 9.31 -11.40
C LYS A 142 11.38 9.37 -10.51
N ALA A 143 11.59 8.36 -9.67
CA ALA A 143 12.77 8.18 -8.82
C ALA A 143 13.78 7.18 -9.42
N ASP A 144 13.54 6.70 -10.64
CA ASP A 144 14.28 5.61 -11.32
C ASP A 144 14.26 4.26 -10.55
N ASP A 145 13.24 4.06 -9.70
CA ASP A 145 12.97 2.83 -8.96
C ASP A 145 12.25 1.77 -9.82
N ASP A 146 12.50 0.48 -9.51
CA ASP A 146 11.72 -0.64 -10.04
C ASP A 146 10.23 -0.58 -9.59
N PRO A 147 9.27 -0.92 -10.46
CA PRO A 147 7.86 -0.92 -10.09
C PRO A 147 7.51 -2.09 -9.16
N ASP A 148 6.78 -1.76 -8.09
CA ASP A 148 6.23 -2.73 -7.16
C ASP A 148 5.18 -3.63 -7.81
N LYS A 149 5.18 -4.88 -7.37
CA LYS A 149 4.23 -5.91 -7.79
C LYS A 149 3.33 -6.31 -6.64
N ASP A 150 2.07 -6.58 -6.95
CA ASP A 150 1.16 -7.19 -6.00
C ASP A 150 1.55 -8.65 -5.75
N LYS A 151 1.86 -8.96 -4.48
CA LYS A 151 2.21 -10.28 -3.94
C LYS A 151 1.19 -10.72 -2.87
N GLY A 152 0.08 -10.01 -2.69
CA GLY A 152 -0.89 -10.25 -1.62
C GLY A 152 -0.50 -9.68 -0.24
N GLN A 153 0.46 -8.74 -0.19
CA GLN A 153 0.86 -8.04 1.04
C GLN A 153 -0.25 -7.09 1.57
N GLU A 154 -0.26 -6.76 2.87
CA GLU A 154 -1.29 -5.87 3.46
C GLU A 154 -0.96 -4.38 3.27
N TYR A 155 0.31 -4.05 3.10
CA TYR A 155 0.83 -2.68 3.03
C TYR A 155 1.68 -2.49 1.77
N ILE A 156 1.84 -1.25 1.34
CA ILE A 156 2.89 -0.84 0.39
C ILE A 156 3.61 0.38 0.94
N SER A 157 4.95 0.34 0.91
CA SER A 157 5.79 1.41 1.43
C SER A 157 6.57 2.13 0.33
N PHE A 158 6.95 3.36 0.61
CA PHE A 158 7.78 4.19 -0.25
C PHE A 158 8.74 5.01 0.62
N GLY A 159 10.04 4.74 0.48
CA GLY A 159 11.10 5.48 1.16
C GLY A 159 11.10 6.95 0.75
N LEU A 160 11.31 7.83 1.72
CA LEU A 160 11.43 9.28 1.53
C LEU A 160 12.87 9.76 1.73
N ASP A 161 13.80 8.82 1.88
CA ASP A 161 15.23 9.07 2.09
C ASP A 161 15.85 9.78 0.91
#